data_AF-A0A8J7I0G7-F1
#
_entry.id   AF-A0A8J7I0G7-F1
#
_cell.length_a   1.000
_cell.length_b   1.000
_cell.length_c   1.000
_cell.angle_alpha   90.00
_cell.angle_beta   90.00
_cell.angle_gamma   90.00
#
_symmetry.space_group_name_H-M   'P 1'
#
loop_
_entity.id
_entity.type
_entity.pdbx_description
1 polymer ?
#
loop_
_entity_poly.entity_id
_entity_poly.type
_entity_poly.pdbx_seq_one_letter_code
_entity_poly.pdbx_strand_id
1 'polypeptide(L)'
;MIDNTQESKAKKQSLSQPEAKVKKHLKLSEINYRRNKESDYTEKIAELDRNFDYSRDRDCYWSEPEFSILYGTPLYQAASRSQKIALNHLFWAGGYNLTAASETNTVLYNQITGSVFYSISDYETLCHTLDVESSQERYHIHAFRNIGNTTEINLLGEVLFGNPLTGNESQVIQKGLVGRLSPGPLRQLFGLNWGSTPFLASQYYALRFIANMLLKLTEHPRSQYFKKLEKKGEFIPAPAAVAHYHFLDESFHTTTSQLIAQDLYKDFPKPTAYEKFMANLSIYMMQLTILNGLSAGAVASFSPDKLFVMPLVYKILQTPLFGMSAQEALYWIEKCFCHEHEGLHLNLKYHDRLLSDLCKFFDKLDYTWPINREMRVMADGASINKTIQSNTKFFHKFSRSIFYKSR
;
A
#
# COMPACT_ATOMS: atom_id res chain seq x y z
N MET A 1 -12.87 -0.81 88.65
CA MET A 1 -11.83 0.00 87.97
C MET A 1 -10.68 -0.93 87.62
N ILE A 2 -10.77 -1.58 86.46
CA ILE A 2 -9.74 -2.48 85.92
C ILE A 2 -9.71 -2.25 84.40
N ASP A 3 -8.47 -2.23 83.90
CA ASP A 3 -7.98 -2.36 82.54
C ASP A 3 -8.41 -1.41 81.42
N ASN A 4 -7.40 -0.78 80.81
CA ASN A 4 -7.14 -1.08 79.40
C ASN A 4 -5.69 -0.79 79.02
N THR A 5 -4.95 -1.88 78.81
CA THR A 5 -3.69 -1.95 78.09
C THR A 5 -4.02 -2.08 76.59
N GLN A 6 -3.51 -1.18 75.74
CA GLN A 6 -3.00 -1.45 74.38
C GLN A 6 -2.85 -0.16 73.56
N GLU A 7 -1.79 0.60 73.83
CA GLU A 7 -1.22 1.54 72.86
C GLU A 7 0.07 0.92 72.30
N SER A 8 -0.01 0.34 71.11
CA SER A 8 1.14 0.08 70.22
C SER A 8 0.70 -0.77 69.04
N LYS A 9 0.41 -0.13 67.90
CA LYS A 9 0.72 -0.55 66.52
C LYS A 9 -0.17 0.20 65.53
N ALA A 10 0.15 1.47 65.29
CA ALA A 10 -0.37 2.21 64.15
C ALA A 10 0.77 3.06 63.56
N LYS A 11 1.65 2.43 62.76
CA LYS A 11 2.47 3.15 61.78
C LYS A 11 3.08 2.19 60.76
N LYS A 12 2.84 2.54 59.49
CA LYS A 12 3.48 2.06 58.25
C LYS A 12 3.17 0.63 57.79
N GLN A 13 1.96 0.47 57.25
CA GLN A 13 1.81 -0.29 56.01
C GLN A 13 1.52 0.72 54.90
N SER A 14 2.58 1.24 54.27
CA SER A 14 2.44 1.71 52.89
C SER A 14 2.22 0.45 52.06
N LEU A 15 0.98 0.23 51.62
CA LEU A 15 0.66 -0.69 50.55
C LEU A 15 1.38 -0.19 49.29
N SER A 16 2.63 -0.61 49.11
CA SER A 16 3.25 -0.61 47.80
C SER A 16 2.50 -1.66 46.98
N GLN A 17 1.48 -1.21 46.25
CA GLN A 17 0.98 -1.99 45.12
C GLN A 17 2.20 -2.29 44.24
N PRO A 18 2.40 -3.54 43.78
CA PRO A 18 3.43 -3.80 42.80
C PRO A 18 3.07 -2.97 41.58
N GLU A 19 3.95 -2.05 41.16
CA GLU A 19 3.84 -1.39 39.87
C GLU A 19 3.60 -2.48 38.83
N ALA A 20 2.39 -2.54 38.27
CA ALA A 20 2.05 -3.47 37.23
C ALA A 20 3.09 -3.27 36.13
N LYS A 21 3.90 -4.30 35.87
CA LYS A 21 4.99 -4.23 34.90
C LYS A 21 4.38 -3.87 33.54
N VAL A 22 4.45 -2.59 33.20
CA VAL A 22 3.81 -2.03 32.00
C VAL A 22 4.26 -2.86 30.81
N LYS A 23 3.29 -3.40 30.07
CA LYS A 23 3.54 -4.33 28.97
C LYS A 23 4.43 -3.66 27.92
N LYS A 24 5.34 -4.43 27.32
CA LYS A 24 6.37 -3.90 26.41
C LYS A 24 5.75 -3.15 25.21
N HIS A 25 4.70 -3.71 24.60
CA HIS A 25 4.06 -3.11 23.43
C HIS A 25 3.32 -1.81 23.74
N LEU A 26 2.79 -1.64 24.96
CA LEU A 26 2.19 -0.37 25.39
C LEU A 26 3.24 0.75 25.45
N LYS A 27 4.42 0.47 26.03
CA LYS A 27 5.54 1.42 26.03
C LYS A 27 6.00 1.77 24.61
N LEU A 28 6.07 0.76 23.73
CA LEU A 28 6.44 0.99 22.34
C LEU A 28 5.39 1.82 21.59
N SER A 29 4.10 1.60 21.87
CA SER A 29 3.00 2.41 21.33
C SER A 29 3.14 3.87 21.75
N GLU A 30 3.46 4.15 23.01
CA GLU A 30 3.65 5.52 23.51
C GLU A 30 4.88 6.20 22.89
N ILE A 31 6.00 5.48 22.77
CA ILE A 31 7.18 5.98 22.07
C ILE A 31 6.87 6.29 20.60
N ASN A 32 6.14 5.39 19.93
CA ASN A 32 5.75 5.57 18.53
C ASN A 32 4.82 6.78 18.37
N TYR A 33 3.80 6.91 19.22
CA TYR A 33 2.88 8.04 19.25
C TYR A 33 3.62 9.38 19.36
N ARG A 34 4.47 9.50 20.38
CA ARG A 34 5.22 10.73 20.64
C ARG A 34 6.12 11.09 19.45
N ARG A 35 6.86 10.12 18.92
CA ARG A 35 7.77 10.35 17.80
C ARG A 35 7.04 10.67 16.49
N ASN A 36 5.90 10.03 16.24
CA ASN A 36 5.07 10.34 15.06
C ASN A 36 4.62 11.80 15.11
N LYS A 37 4.14 12.28 16.26
CA LYS A 37 3.79 13.71 16.44
C LYS A 37 4.98 14.66 16.31
N GLU A 38 6.14 14.28 16.82
CA GLU A 38 7.36 15.10 16.73
C GLU A 38 7.94 15.17 15.30
N SER A 39 7.61 14.20 14.46
CA SER A 39 8.13 14.04 13.10
C SER A 39 7.01 14.03 12.05
N ASP A 40 5.96 14.81 12.28
CA ASP A 40 4.81 14.91 11.38
C ASP A 40 5.14 15.84 10.20
N TYR A 41 5.19 15.27 8.98
CA TYR A 41 5.53 16.02 7.77
C TYR A 41 4.32 16.52 6.98
N THR A 42 3.12 16.39 7.54
CA THR A 42 1.86 16.80 6.93
C THR A 42 1.87 18.24 6.38
N GLU A 43 2.37 19.21 7.15
CA GLU A 43 2.43 20.61 6.72
C GLU A 43 3.32 20.79 5.48
N LYS A 44 4.41 20.05 5.41
CA LYS A 44 5.37 20.11 4.31
C LYS A 44 4.82 19.46 3.05
N ILE A 45 4.10 18.34 3.19
CA ILE A 45 3.37 17.71 2.08
C ILE A 45 2.29 18.67 1.55
N ALA A 46 1.53 19.32 2.43
CA ALA A 46 0.50 20.30 2.04
C ALA A 46 1.08 21.54 1.35
N GLU A 47 2.26 22.00 1.75
CA GLU A 47 2.97 23.08 1.05
C GLU A 47 3.42 22.65 -0.35
N LEU A 48 4.05 21.48 -0.48
CA LEU A 48 4.50 20.95 -1.77
C LEU A 48 3.33 20.73 -2.74
N ASP A 49 2.21 20.21 -2.24
CA ASP A 49 0.98 20.02 -2.99
C ASP A 49 0.41 21.35 -3.51
N ARG A 50 0.27 22.36 -2.65
CA ARG A 50 -0.21 23.70 -3.05
C ARG A 50 0.68 24.37 -4.08
N ASN A 51 1.98 24.10 -4.02
CA ASN A 51 3.00 24.71 -4.88
C ASN A 51 3.38 23.80 -6.08
N PHE A 52 2.65 22.72 -6.32
CA PHE A 52 2.92 21.82 -7.42
C PHE A 52 2.63 22.50 -8.76
N ASP A 53 3.62 22.47 -9.65
CA ASP A 53 3.50 22.93 -11.03
C ASP A 53 4.16 21.89 -11.94
N TYR A 54 3.33 21.20 -12.71
CA TYR A 54 3.80 20.18 -13.64
C TYR A 54 4.78 20.75 -14.67
N SER A 55 4.62 22.00 -15.10
CA SER A 55 5.50 22.62 -16.09
C SER A 55 6.93 22.81 -15.56
N ARG A 56 7.08 23.01 -14.25
CA ARG A 56 8.39 23.09 -13.58
C ARG A 56 9.02 21.71 -13.38
N ASP A 57 8.20 20.70 -13.12
CA ASP A 57 8.66 19.36 -12.71
C ASP A 57 8.75 18.35 -13.88
N ARG A 58 8.35 18.74 -15.10
CA ARG A 58 8.17 17.84 -16.28
C ARG A 58 9.44 17.30 -16.93
N ASP A 59 10.57 18.01 -16.86
CA ASP A 59 11.76 17.70 -17.68
C ASP A 59 12.79 16.83 -16.94
N CYS A 60 12.40 16.24 -15.82
CA CYS A 60 13.23 15.35 -15.00
C CYS A 60 12.46 14.13 -14.53
N TYR A 61 13.17 13.07 -14.15
CA TYR A 61 12.57 11.92 -13.48
C TYR A 61 12.13 12.28 -12.05
N TRP A 62 11.07 11.66 -11.56
CA TRP A 62 10.62 11.81 -10.16
C TRP A 62 11.12 10.68 -9.25
N SER A 63 11.77 9.69 -9.85
CA SER A 63 12.38 8.53 -9.19
C SER A 63 13.42 7.90 -10.10
N GLU A 64 14.10 6.84 -9.67
CA GLU A 64 15.00 6.10 -10.56
C GLU A 64 14.22 5.57 -11.79
N PRO A 65 14.81 5.54 -13.00
CA PRO A 65 14.10 5.18 -14.24
C PRO A 65 13.41 3.81 -14.21
N GLU A 66 13.89 2.87 -13.40
CA GLU A 66 13.28 1.54 -13.22
C GLU A 66 11.83 1.59 -12.71
N PHE A 67 11.45 2.67 -12.02
CA PHE A 67 10.08 2.94 -11.59
C PHE A 67 9.30 3.67 -12.68
N SER A 68 9.27 3.09 -13.87
CA SER A 68 8.48 3.58 -15.01
C SER A 68 7.53 2.50 -15.50
N ILE A 69 6.38 2.92 -16.02
CA ILE A 69 5.52 2.03 -16.79
C ILE A 69 6.33 1.48 -17.96
N LEU A 70 6.22 0.17 -18.21
CA LEU A 70 6.91 -0.56 -19.26
C LEU A 70 8.44 -0.59 -19.16
N TYR A 71 9.05 -0.22 -18.02
CA TYR A 71 10.51 -0.29 -17.88
C TYR A 71 11.06 -1.69 -18.27
N GLY A 72 12.16 -1.71 -19.00
CA GLY A 72 12.82 -2.94 -19.44
C GLY A 72 12.05 -3.72 -20.52
N THR A 73 11.01 -3.15 -21.13
CA THR A 73 10.30 -3.71 -22.29
C THR A 73 10.86 -3.16 -23.62
N PRO A 74 10.57 -3.81 -24.77
CA PRO A 74 10.95 -3.30 -26.08
C PRO A 74 10.43 -1.88 -26.38
N LEU A 75 9.18 -1.56 -25.99
CA LEU A 75 8.62 -0.23 -26.22
C LEU A 75 9.35 0.83 -25.40
N TYR A 76 9.67 0.55 -24.14
CA TYR A 76 10.41 1.50 -23.31
C TYR A 76 11.78 1.78 -23.92
N GLN A 77 12.46 0.79 -24.49
CA GLN A 77 13.76 1.03 -25.15
C GLN A 77 13.61 1.93 -26.38
N ALA A 78 12.58 1.71 -27.19
CA ALA A 78 12.27 2.49 -28.39
C ALA A 78 11.74 3.91 -28.07
N ALA A 79 11.21 4.13 -26.87
CA ALA A 79 10.64 5.41 -26.47
C ALA A 79 11.69 6.54 -26.43
N SER A 80 11.25 7.75 -26.80
CA SER A 80 12.06 8.95 -26.69
C SER A 80 12.39 9.27 -25.22
N ARG A 81 13.37 10.16 -25.00
CA ARG A 81 13.70 10.61 -23.63
C ARG A 81 12.50 11.21 -22.91
N SER A 82 11.72 12.07 -23.59
CA SER A 82 10.54 12.68 -22.99
C SER A 82 9.44 11.66 -22.69
N GLN A 83 9.25 10.65 -23.55
CA GLN A 83 8.32 9.56 -23.29
C GLN A 83 8.75 8.70 -22.10
N LYS A 84 10.05 8.40 -21.95
CA LYS A 84 10.58 7.66 -20.79
C LYS A 84 10.35 8.41 -19.48
N ILE A 85 10.52 9.74 -19.48
CA ILE A 85 10.23 10.59 -18.32
C ILE A 85 8.72 10.59 -18.02
N ALA A 86 7.87 10.77 -19.04
CA ALA A 86 6.43 10.70 -18.88
C ALA A 86 5.95 9.34 -18.32
N LEU A 87 6.53 8.23 -18.77
CA LEU A 87 6.24 6.89 -18.22
C LEU A 87 6.65 6.73 -16.75
N ASN A 88 7.68 7.46 -16.28
CA ASN A 88 8.05 7.54 -14.87
C ASN A 88 7.02 8.33 -14.06
N HIS A 89 6.55 9.47 -14.59
CA HIS A 89 5.52 10.29 -13.96
C HIS A 89 4.19 9.55 -13.88
N LEU A 90 3.79 8.85 -14.93
CA LEU A 90 2.56 8.04 -14.95
C LEU A 90 2.65 6.84 -14.00
N PHE A 91 3.84 6.25 -13.81
CA PHE A 91 4.05 5.23 -12.79
C PHE A 91 3.81 5.78 -11.38
N TRP A 92 4.33 6.97 -11.11
CA TRP A 92 4.08 7.69 -9.86
C TRP A 92 2.58 7.99 -9.70
N ALA A 93 1.94 8.59 -10.70
CA ALA A 93 0.53 8.99 -10.65
C ALA A 93 -0.41 7.80 -10.45
N GLY A 94 -0.20 6.70 -11.18
CA GLY A 94 -0.98 5.47 -11.01
C GLY A 94 -0.77 4.83 -9.64
N GLY A 95 0.47 4.80 -9.16
CA GLY A 95 0.81 4.29 -7.83
C GLY A 95 0.16 5.09 -6.71
N TYR A 96 0.27 6.43 -6.73
CA TYR A 96 -0.24 7.29 -5.68
C TYR A 96 -1.77 7.45 -5.69
N ASN A 97 -2.42 7.31 -6.85
CA ASN A 97 -3.88 7.16 -6.89
C ASN A 97 -4.36 5.88 -6.17
N LEU A 98 -3.61 4.76 -6.32
CA LEU A 98 -3.88 3.53 -5.56
C LEU A 98 -3.57 3.68 -4.07
N THR A 99 -2.51 4.41 -3.73
CA THR A 99 -2.16 4.74 -2.33
C THR A 99 -3.28 5.56 -1.68
N ALA A 100 -3.73 6.66 -2.29
CA ALA A 100 -4.84 7.47 -1.76
C ALA A 100 -6.13 6.68 -1.52
N ALA A 101 -6.45 5.73 -2.40
CA ALA A 101 -7.58 4.82 -2.20
C ALA A 101 -7.34 3.85 -1.02
N SER A 102 -6.10 3.44 -0.79
CA SER A 102 -5.73 2.59 0.35
C SER A 102 -5.74 3.37 1.67
N GLU A 103 -5.29 4.63 1.69
CA GLU A 103 -5.34 5.53 2.84
C GLU A 103 -6.77 5.86 3.27
N THR A 104 -7.70 5.96 2.31
CA THR A 104 -9.13 6.08 2.63
C THR A 104 -9.62 4.88 3.46
N ASN A 105 -9.12 3.67 3.15
CA ASN A 105 -9.40 2.49 3.97
C ASN A 105 -8.68 2.58 5.32
N THR A 106 -7.42 3.05 5.36
CA THR A 106 -6.68 3.26 6.61
C THR A 106 -7.48 4.15 7.57
N VAL A 107 -7.97 5.31 7.12
CA VAL A 107 -8.78 6.23 7.93
C VAL A 107 -10.01 5.52 8.50
N LEU A 108 -10.76 4.80 7.68
CA LEU A 108 -11.96 4.08 8.11
C LEU A 108 -11.65 3.03 9.17
N TYR A 109 -10.64 2.19 8.93
CA TYR A 109 -10.34 1.09 9.85
C TYR A 109 -9.60 1.54 11.10
N ASN A 110 -8.82 2.62 11.04
CA ASN A 110 -8.30 3.28 12.23
C ASN A 110 -9.44 3.74 13.15
N GLN A 111 -10.52 4.33 12.60
CA GLN A 111 -11.69 4.72 13.38
C GLN A 111 -12.45 3.52 13.97
N ILE A 112 -12.66 2.46 13.18
CA ILE A 112 -13.31 1.23 13.65
C ILE A 112 -12.51 0.61 14.79
N THR A 113 -11.20 0.44 14.60
CA THR A 113 -10.29 -0.12 15.59
C THR A 113 -10.20 0.73 16.84
N GLY A 114 -10.07 2.05 16.69
CA GLY A 114 -10.09 3.00 17.81
C GLY A 114 -11.36 2.87 18.63
N SER A 115 -12.53 2.74 17.98
CA SER A 115 -13.82 2.55 18.65
C SER A 115 -13.88 1.24 19.47
N VAL A 116 -13.28 0.15 18.96
CA VAL A 116 -13.20 -1.13 19.68
C VAL A 116 -12.33 -0.97 20.94
N PHE A 117 -11.15 -0.37 20.81
CA PHE A 117 -10.19 -0.29 21.92
C PHE A 117 -10.49 0.83 22.92
N TYR A 118 -11.23 1.88 22.53
CA TYR A 118 -11.62 2.96 23.44
C TYR A 118 -12.41 2.46 24.66
N SER A 119 -13.16 1.37 24.49
CA SER A 119 -13.92 0.73 25.58
C SER A 119 -13.04 -0.07 26.57
N ILE A 120 -11.75 -0.23 26.29
CA ILE A 120 -10.83 -1.07 27.04
C ILE A 120 -9.77 -0.19 27.72
N SER A 121 -9.71 -0.26 29.06
CA SER A 121 -8.68 0.46 29.85
C SER A 121 -7.28 0.17 29.29
N ASP A 122 -6.41 1.19 29.32
CA ASP A 122 -4.98 1.14 28.98
C ASP A 122 -4.62 1.33 27.49
N TYR A 123 -5.59 1.49 26.58
CA TYR A 123 -5.34 1.68 25.14
C TYR A 123 -5.60 3.10 24.60
N GLU A 124 -5.77 4.09 25.49
CA GLU A 124 -6.03 5.49 25.09
C GLU A 124 -4.95 6.04 24.14
N THR A 125 -3.66 5.80 24.45
CA THR A 125 -2.55 6.23 23.58
C THR A 125 -2.58 5.58 22.20
N LEU A 126 -3.04 4.32 22.11
CA LEU A 126 -3.22 3.65 20.83
C LEU A 126 -4.31 4.36 20.02
N CYS A 127 -5.45 4.66 20.62
CA CYS A 127 -6.53 5.40 19.96
C CYS A 127 -6.04 6.77 19.45
N HIS A 128 -5.29 7.52 20.26
CA HIS A 128 -4.68 8.78 19.81
C HIS A 128 -3.66 8.61 18.69
N THR A 129 -2.93 7.49 18.67
CA THR A 129 -2.03 7.16 17.54
C THR A 129 -2.82 6.99 16.26
N LEU A 130 -3.92 6.23 16.31
CA LEU A 130 -4.80 5.99 15.17
C LEU A 130 -5.48 7.29 14.67
N ASP A 131 -5.80 8.21 15.57
CA ASP A 131 -6.34 9.54 15.21
C ASP A 131 -5.30 10.41 14.50
N VAL A 132 -4.06 10.44 14.99
CA VAL A 132 -2.96 11.17 14.34
C VAL A 132 -2.72 10.62 12.94
N GLU A 133 -2.57 9.29 12.81
CA GLU A 133 -2.41 8.66 11.49
C GLU A 133 -3.59 9.02 10.58
N SER A 134 -4.83 8.90 11.07
CA SER A 134 -6.03 9.24 10.28
C SER A 134 -6.06 10.70 9.82
N SER A 135 -5.45 11.62 10.59
CA SER A 135 -5.32 13.02 10.20
C SER A 135 -4.27 13.20 9.11
N GLN A 136 -3.08 12.59 9.26
CA GLN A 136 -2.00 12.61 8.26
C GLN A 136 -2.49 12.11 6.91
N GLU A 137 -3.18 10.97 6.90
CA GLU A 137 -3.70 10.32 5.69
C GLU A 137 -4.62 11.23 4.86
N ARG A 138 -5.33 12.18 5.48
CA ARG A 138 -6.19 13.11 4.72
C ARG A 138 -5.38 14.05 3.84
N TYR A 139 -4.20 14.46 4.30
CA TYR A 139 -3.30 15.31 3.53
C TYR A 139 -2.57 14.52 2.46
N HIS A 140 -2.19 13.28 2.75
CA HIS A 140 -1.63 12.35 1.76
C HIS A 140 -2.61 12.14 0.60
N ILE A 141 -3.87 11.77 0.91
CA ILE A 141 -4.94 11.57 -0.07
C ILE A 141 -5.10 12.80 -0.97
N HIS A 142 -5.13 14.00 -0.37
CA HIS A 142 -5.30 15.24 -1.12
C HIS A 142 -4.13 15.47 -2.08
N ALA A 143 -2.89 15.42 -1.57
CA ALA A 143 -1.68 15.65 -2.37
C ALA A 143 -1.57 14.65 -3.53
N PHE A 144 -1.82 13.37 -3.26
CA PHE A 144 -1.70 12.31 -4.27
C PHE A 144 -2.72 12.44 -5.37
N ARG A 145 -3.97 12.76 -5.03
CA ARG A 145 -5.03 12.99 -6.03
C ARG A 145 -4.77 14.25 -6.83
N ASN A 146 -4.39 15.34 -6.19
CA ASN A 146 -4.16 16.61 -6.88
C ASN A 146 -2.98 16.52 -7.86
N ILE A 147 -1.81 16.07 -7.37
CA ILE A 147 -0.60 15.91 -8.18
C ILE A 147 -0.84 14.87 -9.27
N GLY A 148 -1.42 13.72 -8.94
CA GLY A 148 -1.72 12.64 -9.88
C GLY A 148 -2.63 13.11 -11.02
N ASN A 149 -3.79 13.68 -10.70
CA ASN A 149 -4.75 14.14 -11.70
C ASN A 149 -4.19 15.25 -12.58
N THR A 150 -3.48 16.22 -11.98
CA THR A 150 -2.83 17.32 -12.71
C THR A 150 -1.81 16.77 -13.70
N THR A 151 -1.01 15.79 -13.29
CA THR A 151 -0.02 15.11 -14.14
C THR A 151 -0.68 14.41 -15.33
N GLU A 152 -1.74 13.65 -15.07
CA GLU A 152 -2.48 12.94 -16.12
C GLU A 152 -3.09 13.89 -17.14
N ILE A 153 -3.74 14.96 -16.69
CA ILE A 153 -4.31 15.97 -17.59
C ILE A 153 -3.22 16.58 -18.49
N ASN A 154 -2.06 16.91 -17.92
CA ASN A 154 -0.97 17.50 -18.70
C ASN A 154 -0.30 16.52 -19.67
N LEU A 155 -0.23 15.23 -19.34
CA LEU A 155 0.42 14.21 -20.19
C LEU A 155 -0.51 13.57 -21.22
N LEU A 156 -1.78 13.35 -20.83
CA LEU A 156 -2.72 12.52 -21.56
C LEU A 156 -3.94 13.31 -22.06
N GLY A 157 -4.18 14.51 -21.53
CA GLY A 157 -5.36 15.33 -21.82
C GLY A 157 -6.60 14.94 -20.99
N GLU A 158 -6.56 13.83 -20.26
CA GLU A 158 -7.63 13.34 -19.41
C GLU A 158 -7.10 12.55 -18.21
N VAL A 159 -7.95 12.32 -17.21
CA VAL A 159 -7.62 11.50 -16.04
C VAL A 159 -8.04 10.04 -16.29
N LEU A 160 -7.06 9.15 -16.45
CA LEU A 160 -7.28 7.72 -16.67
C LEU A 160 -7.30 6.90 -15.36
N PHE A 161 -6.46 7.23 -14.37
CA PHE A 161 -6.34 6.50 -13.11
C PHE A 161 -7.38 6.95 -12.07
N GLY A 162 -7.56 8.26 -11.94
CA GLY A 162 -8.35 8.90 -10.89
C GLY A 162 -9.87 8.97 -11.13
N ASN A 163 -10.35 8.82 -12.37
CA ASN A 163 -11.75 9.08 -12.71
C ASN A 163 -12.62 7.80 -12.68
N PRO A 164 -13.56 7.62 -11.73
CA PRO A 164 -14.38 6.40 -11.64
C PRO A 164 -15.33 6.20 -12.85
N LEU A 165 -15.47 7.20 -13.72
CA LEU A 165 -16.33 7.18 -14.91
C LEU A 165 -15.59 6.76 -16.19
N THR A 166 -14.26 6.66 -16.21
CA THR A 166 -13.46 6.35 -17.42
C THR A 166 -13.27 4.86 -17.70
N GLY A 167 -13.95 3.99 -16.94
CA GLY A 167 -14.04 2.55 -17.22
C GLY A 167 -13.98 1.67 -15.97
N ASN A 168 -14.00 0.35 -16.19
CA ASN A 168 -13.87 -0.62 -15.11
C ASN A 168 -12.46 -0.58 -14.47
N GLU A 169 -11.44 -0.11 -15.20
CA GLU A 169 -10.05 -0.09 -14.74
C GLU A 169 -9.84 0.92 -13.60
N SER A 170 -10.38 2.14 -13.74
CA SER A 170 -10.30 3.18 -12.71
C SER A 170 -11.09 2.81 -11.46
N GLN A 171 -12.22 2.11 -11.60
CA GLN A 171 -12.98 1.58 -10.47
C GLN A 171 -12.21 0.53 -9.66
N VAL A 172 -11.25 -0.18 -10.26
CA VAL A 172 -10.39 -1.12 -9.54
C VAL A 172 -9.34 -0.36 -8.73
N ILE A 173 -8.77 0.73 -9.25
CA ILE A 173 -7.80 1.57 -8.54
C ILE A 173 -8.46 2.29 -7.36
N GLN A 174 -9.63 2.88 -7.56
CA GLN A 174 -10.37 3.62 -6.52
C GLN A 174 -10.82 2.75 -5.34
N LYS A 175 -10.80 1.43 -5.49
CA LYS A 175 -11.13 0.48 -4.41
C LYS A 175 -9.97 0.28 -3.42
N GLY A 176 -8.75 0.71 -3.75
CA GLY A 176 -7.57 0.50 -2.92
C GLY A 176 -7.25 -0.98 -2.71
N LEU A 177 -6.35 -1.29 -1.79
CA LEU A 177 -5.97 -2.68 -1.50
C LEU A 177 -7.14 -3.49 -0.93
N VAL A 178 -7.84 -2.95 0.07
CA VAL A 178 -8.95 -3.63 0.75
C VAL A 178 -10.12 -3.87 -0.20
N GLY A 179 -10.44 -2.90 -1.07
CA GLY A 179 -11.54 -3.08 -2.02
C GLY A 179 -11.25 -4.09 -3.13
N ARG A 180 -9.98 -4.47 -3.32
CA ARG A 180 -9.50 -5.53 -4.26
C ARG A 180 -9.38 -6.91 -3.61
N LEU A 181 -9.46 -7.01 -2.28
CA LEU A 181 -9.35 -8.28 -1.55
C LEU A 181 -10.23 -9.39 -2.07
N SER A 182 -11.49 -9.08 -2.42
CA SER A 182 -12.47 -10.09 -2.76
C SER A 182 -13.70 -9.50 -3.50
N PRO A 183 -14.51 -10.35 -4.16
CA PRO A 183 -15.81 -9.97 -4.70
C PRO A 183 -16.71 -9.32 -3.63
N GLY A 184 -17.69 -8.53 -4.09
CA GLY A 184 -18.54 -7.68 -3.23
C GLY A 184 -19.06 -8.31 -1.92
N PRO A 185 -19.66 -9.52 -1.94
CA PRO A 185 -20.20 -10.15 -0.74
C PRO A 185 -19.13 -10.49 0.31
N LEU A 186 -17.97 -11.00 -0.11
CA LEU A 186 -16.86 -11.32 0.80
C LEU A 186 -16.25 -10.04 1.39
N ARG A 187 -16.19 -8.96 0.63
CA ARG A 187 -15.74 -7.66 1.13
C ARG A 187 -16.67 -7.10 2.21
N GLN A 188 -17.98 -7.18 1.99
CA GLN A 188 -18.97 -6.79 3.00
C GLN A 188 -18.84 -7.65 4.27
N LEU A 189 -18.64 -8.96 4.11
CA LEU A 189 -18.40 -9.86 5.22
C LEU A 189 -17.17 -9.46 6.03
N PHE A 190 -16.03 -9.14 5.40
CA PHE A 190 -14.84 -8.67 6.12
C PHE A 190 -15.09 -7.34 6.85
N GLY A 191 -15.72 -6.38 6.17
CA GLY A 191 -16.04 -5.07 6.77
C GLY A 191 -16.91 -5.17 8.03
N LEU A 192 -17.89 -6.08 8.04
CA LEU A 192 -18.74 -6.34 9.20
C LEU A 192 -17.98 -7.01 10.36
N ASN A 193 -16.89 -7.72 10.08
CA ASN A 193 -16.17 -8.52 11.07
C ASN A 193 -14.98 -7.79 11.71
N TRP A 194 -14.27 -6.90 11.01
CA TRP A 194 -13.07 -6.24 11.57
C TRP A 194 -13.33 -5.26 12.72
N GLY A 195 -14.59 -4.96 13.05
CA GLY A 195 -14.97 -4.21 14.24
C GLY A 195 -15.68 -5.03 15.31
N SER A 196 -15.88 -6.34 15.11
CA SER A 196 -16.75 -7.13 15.98
C SER A 196 -16.07 -7.60 17.26
N THR A 197 -14.75 -7.81 17.23
CA THR A 197 -13.96 -8.21 18.40
C THR A 197 -12.59 -7.53 18.41
N PRO A 198 -11.95 -7.37 19.59
CA PRO A 198 -10.58 -6.87 19.71
C PRO A 198 -9.55 -7.66 18.87
N PHE A 199 -9.74 -8.97 18.74
CA PHE A 199 -8.86 -9.81 17.92
C PHE A 199 -9.01 -9.49 16.43
N LEU A 200 -10.23 -9.44 15.90
CA LEU A 200 -10.47 -9.14 14.48
C LEU A 200 -10.08 -7.70 14.12
N ALA A 201 -10.28 -6.75 15.04
CA ALA A 201 -9.78 -5.38 14.88
C ALA A 201 -8.26 -5.33 14.79
N SER A 202 -7.55 -6.14 15.60
CA SER A 202 -6.10 -6.26 15.50
C SER A 202 -5.66 -6.91 14.18
N GLN A 203 -6.44 -7.88 13.68
CA GLN A 203 -6.10 -8.64 12.48
C GLN A 203 -6.10 -7.78 11.21
N TYR A 204 -6.95 -6.76 11.10
CA TYR A 204 -6.91 -5.83 9.97
C TYR A 204 -5.49 -5.27 9.73
N TYR A 205 -4.72 -5.02 10.80
CA TYR A 205 -3.37 -4.48 10.70
C TYR A 205 -2.34 -5.48 10.16
N ALA A 206 -2.64 -6.79 10.17
CA ALA A 206 -1.84 -7.76 9.42
C ALA A 206 -2.01 -7.57 7.91
N LEU A 207 -3.20 -7.14 7.45
CA LEU A 207 -3.46 -6.82 6.04
C LEU A 207 -2.91 -5.44 5.68
N ARG A 208 -3.08 -4.45 6.57
CA ARG A 208 -2.44 -3.13 6.42
C ARG A 208 -0.92 -3.28 6.33
N PHE A 209 -0.31 -4.16 7.13
CA PHE A 209 1.12 -4.44 7.03
C PHE A 209 1.53 -4.98 5.65
N ILE A 210 0.73 -5.85 5.02
CA ILE A 210 0.99 -6.25 3.62
C ILE A 210 0.98 -5.01 2.70
N ALA A 211 0.02 -4.09 2.89
CA ALA A 211 -0.07 -2.84 2.15
C ALA A 211 1.18 -1.96 2.33
N ASN A 212 1.60 -1.73 3.59
CA ASN A 212 2.79 -0.93 3.88
C ASN A 212 4.04 -1.56 3.26
N MET A 213 4.16 -2.89 3.29
CA MET A 213 5.29 -3.59 2.69
C MET A 213 5.31 -3.49 1.16
N LEU A 214 4.16 -3.56 0.49
CA LEU A 214 4.04 -3.29 -0.94
C LEU A 214 4.49 -1.86 -1.27
N LEU A 215 3.96 -0.88 -0.54
CA LEU A 215 4.27 0.53 -0.73
C LEU A 215 5.78 0.80 -0.56
N LYS A 216 6.38 0.22 0.49
CA LYS A 216 7.81 0.33 0.82
C LYS A 216 8.74 -0.13 -0.31
N LEU A 217 8.32 -1.06 -1.19
CA LEU A 217 9.12 -1.46 -2.35
C LEU A 217 9.42 -0.30 -3.29
N THR A 218 8.51 0.67 -3.39
CA THR A 218 8.65 1.84 -4.27
C THR A 218 9.06 3.09 -3.50
N GLU A 219 8.57 3.26 -2.28
CA GLU A 219 8.82 4.48 -1.51
C GLU A 219 10.20 4.57 -0.90
N HIS A 220 10.78 3.46 -0.44
CA HIS A 220 12.15 3.49 0.04
C HIS A 220 13.10 3.92 -1.10
N PRO A 221 13.07 3.32 -2.31
CA PRO A 221 13.89 3.80 -3.42
C PRO A 221 13.62 5.27 -3.81
N ARG A 222 12.36 5.73 -3.80
CA ARG A 222 12.03 7.16 -4.03
C ARG A 222 12.64 8.08 -2.98
N SER A 223 12.59 7.70 -1.71
CA SER A 223 13.22 8.44 -0.62
C SER A 223 14.75 8.49 -0.76
N GLN A 224 15.37 7.41 -1.24
CA GLN A 224 16.81 7.42 -1.57
C GLN A 224 17.12 8.31 -2.78
N TYR A 225 16.25 8.32 -3.79
CA TYR A 225 16.37 9.22 -4.94
C TYR A 225 16.32 10.69 -4.52
N PHE A 226 15.36 11.06 -3.67
CA PHE A 226 15.30 12.40 -3.07
C PHE A 226 16.63 12.79 -2.38
N LYS A 227 17.13 11.93 -1.48
CA LYS A 227 18.39 12.18 -0.76
C LYS A 227 19.60 12.31 -1.69
N LYS A 228 19.60 11.56 -2.79
CA LYS A 228 20.64 11.63 -3.83
C LYS A 228 20.62 12.99 -4.53
N LEU A 229 19.44 13.52 -4.87
CA LEU A 229 19.30 14.85 -5.48
C LEU A 229 19.73 15.93 -4.49
N GLU A 230 19.23 15.87 -3.26
CA GLU A 230 19.54 16.82 -2.18
C GLU A 230 21.05 16.89 -1.91
N LYS A 231 21.72 15.75 -1.75
CA LYS A 231 23.17 15.69 -1.50
C LYS A 231 24.00 16.34 -2.61
N LYS A 232 23.51 16.31 -3.85
CA LYS A 232 24.20 16.89 -5.00
C LYS A 232 23.81 18.34 -5.27
N GLY A 233 22.84 18.90 -4.55
CA GLY A 233 22.25 20.19 -4.88
C GLY A 233 21.55 20.21 -6.24
N GLU A 234 21.08 19.04 -6.72
CA GLU A 234 20.29 18.96 -7.94
C GLU A 234 18.84 19.39 -7.68
N PHE A 235 18.13 19.77 -8.75
CA PHE A 235 16.72 20.12 -8.66
C PHE A 235 15.89 18.94 -8.13
N ILE A 236 15.04 19.21 -7.13
CA ILE A 236 14.14 18.21 -6.53
C ILE A 236 12.71 18.49 -7.03
N PRO A 237 12.15 17.62 -7.89
CA PRO A 237 10.76 17.78 -8.30
C PRO A 237 9.82 17.53 -7.11
N ALA A 238 8.71 18.26 -7.03
CA ALA A 238 7.81 18.18 -5.88
C ALA A 238 7.30 16.74 -5.61
N PRO A 239 6.98 15.90 -6.61
CA PRO A 239 6.57 14.51 -6.37
C PRO A 239 7.64 13.63 -5.70
N ALA A 240 8.93 13.90 -5.94
CA ALA A 240 10.01 13.20 -5.24
C ALA A 240 10.12 13.63 -3.78
N ALA A 241 9.93 14.92 -3.50
CA ALA A 241 9.89 15.46 -2.14
C ALA A 241 8.68 14.94 -1.35
N VAL A 242 7.49 14.96 -1.97
CA VAL A 242 6.26 14.41 -1.38
C VAL A 242 6.45 12.93 -1.04
N ALA A 243 6.97 12.12 -1.97
CA ALA A 243 7.25 10.70 -1.72
C ALA A 243 8.25 10.47 -0.58
N HIS A 244 9.24 11.37 -0.41
CA HIS A 244 10.20 11.29 0.69
C HIS A 244 9.54 11.54 2.05
N TYR A 245 8.75 12.61 2.17
CA TYR A 245 8.09 12.95 3.42
C TYR A 245 7.00 11.94 3.79
N HIS A 246 6.22 11.49 2.80
CA HIS A 246 5.25 10.42 3.00
C HIS A 246 5.89 9.14 3.53
N PHE A 247 7.05 8.75 2.98
CA PHE A 247 7.81 7.59 3.46
C PHE A 247 8.22 7.72 4.95
N LEU A 248 8.48 8.94 5.43
CA LEU A 248 8.83 9.17 6.83
C LEU A 248 7.60 8.97 7.74
N ASP A 249 6.44 9.50 7.36
CA ASP A 249 5.18 9.28 8.09
C ASP A 249 4.80 7.79 8.08
N GLU A 250 4.86 7.13 6.92
CA GLU A 250 4.55 5.70 6.74
C GLU A 250 5.45 4.75 7.56
N SER A 251 6.64 5.22 7.96
CA SER A 251 7.53 4.44 8.84
C SER A 251 6.93 4.24 10.24
N PHE A 252 6.19 5.23 10.75
CA PHE A 252 5.46 5.13 12.01
C PHE A 252 4.21 4.28 11.86
N HIS A 253 3.49 4.42 10.74
CA HIS A 253 2.27 3.65 10.41
C HIS A 253 2.57 2.15 10.27
N THR A 254 3.71 1.81 9.65
CA THR A 254 4.21 0.44 9.58
C THR A 254 4.49 -0.12 10.98
N THR A 255 5.05 0.70 11.87
CA THR A 255 5.35 0.31 13.26
C THR A 255 4.07 0.08 14.05
N THR A 256 3.09 0.99 13.95
CA THR A 256 1.75 0.82 14.53
C THR A 256 1.10 -0.47 14.05
N SER A 257 1.11 -0.72 12.74
CA SER A 257 0.53 -1.93 12.15
C SER A 257 1.21 -3.19 12.67
N GLN A 258 2.53 -3.19 12.80
CA GLN A 258 3.26 -4.32 13.35
C GLN A 258 2.92 -4.57 14.82
N LEU A 259 2.90 -3.52 15.66
CA LEU A 259 2.57 -3.64 17.09
C LEU A 259 1.17 -4.20 17.31
N ILE A 260 0.18 -3.66 16.57
CA ILE A 260 -1.20 -4.13 16.67
C ILE A 260 -1.33 -5.58 16.21
N ALA A 261 -0.76 -5.90 15.05
CA ALA A 261 -0.91 -7.22 14.45
C ALA A 261 -0.17 -8.33 15.19
N GLN A 262 1.01 -8.05 15.77
CA GLN A 262 1.88 -9.08 16.38
C GLN A 262 1.77 -9.16 17.89
N ASP A 263 1.50 -8.06 18.58
CA ASP A 263 1.62 -8.00 20.04
C ASP A 263 0.28 -7.69 20.71
N LEU A 264 -0.48 -6.71 20.21
CA LEU A 264 -1.70 -6.24 20.86
C LEU A 264 -2.76 -7.35 21.01
N TYR A 265 -2.97 -8.16 19.97
CA TYR A 265 -4.03 -9.18 20.00
C TYR A 265 -3.87 -10.21 21.12
N LYS A 266 -2.64 -10.38 21.64
CA LYS A 266 -2.30 -11.35 22.69
C LYS A 266 -2.81 -10.93 24.07
N ASP A 267 -3.24 -9.68 24.22
CA ASP A 267 -3.83 -9.17 25.44
C ASP A 267 -5.29 -9.56 25.63
N PHE A 268 -5.93 -10.11 24.59
CA PHE A 268 -7.33 -10.50 24.59
C PHE A 268 -7.49 -12.03 24.71
N PRO A 269 -8.71 -12.53 24.98
CA PRO A 269 -8.97 -13.97 24.97
C PRO A 269 -8.50 -14.63 23.67
N LYS A 270 -8.09 -15.90 23.76
CA LYS A 270 -7.66 -16.66 22.59
C LYS A 270 -8.76 -16.62 21.52
N PRO A 271 -8.41 -16.41 20.24
CA PRO A 271 -9.40 -16.29 19.19
C PRO A 271 -10.16 -17.61 19.02
N THR A 272 -11.47 -17.48 18.85
CA THR A 272 -12.39 -18.57 18.51
C THR A 272 -12.04 -19.18 17.15
N ALA A 273 -12.61 -20.35 16.86
CA ALA A 273 -12.45 -20.98 15.55
C ALA A 273 -12.94 -20.08 14.40
N TYR A 274 -14.05 -19.35 14.63
CA TYR A 274 -14.59 -18.42 13.65
C TYR A 274 -13.67 -17.23 13.39
N GLU A 275 -13.15 -16.60 14.44
CA GLU A 275 -12.22 -15.48 14.30
C GLU A 275 -10.94 -15.89 13.58
N LYS A 276 -10.37 -17.06 13.93
CA LYS A 276 -9.22 -17.62 13.21
C LYS A 276 -9.53 -17.89 11.74
N PHE A 277 -10.73 -18.40 11.43
CA PHE A 277 -11.15 -18.62 10.07
C PHE A 277 -11.22 -17.31 9.28
N MET A 278 -11.89 -16.28 9.82
CA MET A 278 -12.02 -14.97 9.16
C MET A 278 -10.66 -14.30 8.94
N ALA A 279 -9.80 -14.32 9.97
CA ALA A 279 -8.43 -13.83 9.90
C ALA A 279 -7.67 -14.47 8.74
N ASN A 280 -7.66 -15.80 8.69
CA ASN A 280 -6.92 -16.54 7.68
C ASN A 280 -7.51 -16.44 6.28
N LEU A 281 -8.84 -16.41 6.16
CA LEU A 281 -9.49 -16.23 4.88
C LEU A 281 -9.10 -14.88 4.26
N SER A 282 -9.05 -13.80 5.05
CA SER A 282 -8.66 -12.48 4.52
C SER A 282 -7.21 -12.45 4.02
N ILE A 283 -6.26 -13.08 4.75
CA ILE A 283 -4.85 -13.18 4.34
C ILE A 283 -4.72 -14.04 3.08
N TYR A 284 -5.45 -15.16 3.01
CA TYR A 284 -5.48 -16.01 1.83
C TYR A 284 -6.01 -15.25 0.59
N MET A 285 -7.06 -14.46 0.78
CA MET A 285 -7.64 -13.64 -0.28
C MET A 285 -6.68 -12.53 -0.76
N MET A 286 -5.91 -11.91 0.14
CA MET A 286 -4.81 -10.99 -0.25
C MET A 286 -3.82 -11.69 -1.17
N GLN A 287 -3.38 -12.89 -0.81
CA GLN A 287 -2.44 -13.63 -1.64
C GLN A 287 -3.04 -13.88 -3.02
N LEU A 288 -4.25 -14.43 -3.06
CA LEU A 288 -4.92 -14.84 -4.30
C LEU A 288 -5.19 -13.68 -5.26
N THR A 289 -5.58 -12.51 -4.74
CA THR A 289 -6.09 -11.40 -5.57
C THR A 289 -5.06 -10.34 -5.90
N ILE A 290 -4.07 -10.15 -5.03
CA ILE A 290 -3.15 -9.02 -5.11
C ILE A 290 -1.69 -9.46 -5.31
N LEU A 291 -1.31 -10.60 -4.73
CA LEU A 291 0.09 -11.06 -4.67
C LEU A 291 0.40 -12.28 -5.55
N ASN A 292 -0.61 -12.84 -6.24
CA ASN A 292 -0.49 -14.07 -7.02
C ASN A 292 -0.20 -13.80 -8.50
N GLY A 293 0.92 -13.14 -8.77
CA GLY A 293 1.37 -12.89 -10.14
C GLY A 293 2.53 -11.93 -10.25
N LEU A 294 2.93 -11.68 -11.49
CA LEU A 294 3.89 -10.64 -11.86
C LEU A 294 3.25 -9.79 -12.96
N SER A 295 3.40 -8.47 -12.86
CA SER A 295 3.11 -7.55 -13.95
C SER A 295 4.29 -7.44 -14.91
N ALA A 296 4.01 -7.48 -16.21
CA ALA A 296 4.97 -7.17 -17.27
C ALA A 296 5.09 -5.66 -17.52
N GLY A 297 4.05 -4.88 -17.18
CA GLY A 297 3.99 -3.45 -17.45
C GLY A 297 4.34 -2.52 -16.29
N ALA A 298 4.41 -3.03 -15.06
CA ALA A 298 4.70 -2.23 -13.86
C ALA A 298 5.55 -3.01 -12.86
N VAL A 299 6.73 -2.47 -12.53
CA VAL A 299 7.61 -3.04 -11.50
C VAL A 299 6.95 -2.90 -10.12
N ALA A 300 7.25 -3.85 -9.21
CA ALA A 300 6.69 -3.94 -7.87
C ALA A 300 5.14 -4.08 -7.84
N SER A 301 4.57 -4.62 -8.93
CA SER A 301 3.15 -4.97 -9.03
C SER A 301 2.99 -6.47 -9.23
N PHE A 302 2.24 -7.11 -8.34
CA PHE A 302 2.09 -8.58 -8.27
C PHE A 302 0.68 -9.05 -8.61
N SER A 303 -0.12 -8.18 -9.23
CA SER A 303 -1.45 -8.51 -9.73
C SER A 303 -1.40 -8.81 -11.23
N PRO A 304 -2.24 -9.73 -11.75
CA PRO A 304 -2.26 -10.04 -13.18
C PRO A 304 -2.56 -8.81 -14.06
N ASP A 305 -1.78 -8.60 -15.13
CA ASP A 305 -1.90 -7.42 -16.01
C ASP A 305 -3.28 -7.27 -16.66
N LYS A 306 -3.96 -8.39 -16.93
CA LYS A 306 -5.30 -8.45 -17.54
C LYS A 306 -6.37 -7.65 -16.78
N LEU A 307 -6.15 -7.38 -15.49
CA LEU A 307 -7.13 -6.68 -14.66
C LEU A 307 -7.17 -5.19 -14.96
N PHE A 308 -6.02 -4.57 -15.25
CA PHE A 308 -5.97 -3.12 -15.48
C PHE A 308 -4.76 -2.66 -16.32
N VAL A 309 -3.57 -3.25 -16.11
CA VAL A 309 -2.31 -2.73 -16.68
C VAL A 309 -2.34 -2.78 -18.21
N MET A 310 -2.70 -3.91 -18.81
CA MET A 310 -2.69 -4.04 -20.27
C MET A 310 -3.72 -3.12 -20.95
N PRO A 311 -5.00 -3.07 -20.53
CA PRO A 311 -5.97 -2.12 -21.09
C PRO A 311 -5.57 -0.66 -20.90
N LEU A 312 -4.99 -0.31 -19.74
CA LEU A 312 -4.50 1.03 -19.46
C LEU A 312 -3.36 1.43 -20.40
N VAL A 313 -2.34 0.58 -20.54
CA VAL A 313 -1.21 0.86 -21.43
C VAL A 313 -1.73 1.04 -22.86
N TYR A 314 -2.67 0.21 -23.30
CA TYR A 314 -3.30 0.38 -24.61
C TYR A 314 -3.90 1.78 -24.76
N LYS A 315 -4.66 2.29 -23.78
CA LYS A 315 -5.20 3.67 -23.80
C LYS A 315 -4.07 4.70 -23.87
N ILE A 316 -3.03 4.58 -23.04
CA ILE A 316 -1.87 5.49 -23.02
C ILE A 316 -1.21 5.58 -24.41
N LEU A 317 -1.03 4.45 -25.10
CA LEU A 317 -0.40 4.44 -26.42
C LEU A 317 -1.21 5.18 -27.50
N GLN A 318 -2.53 5.30 -27.31
CA GLN A 318 -3.40 6.03 -28.24
C GLN A 318 -3.51 7.53 -27.90
N THR A 319 -3.02 7.97 -26.75
CA THR A 319 -2.99 9.40 -26.40
C THR A 319 -1.93 10.15 -27.20
N PRO A 320 -1.98 11.50 -27.26
CA PRO A 320 -0.95 12.30 -27.94
C PRO A 320 0.49 12.06 -27.45
N LEU A 321 0.69 11.46 -26.26
CA LEU A 321 2.01 11.09 -25.75
C LEU A 321 2.74 10.11 -26.68
N PHE A 322 2.01 9.22 -27.34
CA PHE A 322 2.54 8.23 -28.29
C PHE A 322 1.92 8.33 -29.68
N GLY A 323 0.65 8.75 -29.78
CA GLY A 323 -0.06 9.00 -31.03
C GLY A 323 -0.27 7.76 -31.89
N MET A 324 -0.28 6.56 -31.29
CA MET A 324 -0.36 5.31 -32.04
C MET A 324 -1.79 5.01 -32.49
N SER A 325 -1.91 4.46 -33.70
CA SER A 325 -3.13 3.79 -34.14
C SER A 325 -3.45 2.56 -33.26
N ALA A 326 -4.66 2.04 -33.36
CA ALA A 326 -5.05 0.83 -32.64
C ALA A 326 -4.15 -0.37 -33.00
N GLN A 327 -3.75 -0.50 -34.27
CA GLN A 327 -2.90 -1.57 -34.76
C GLN A 327 -1.48 -1.46 -34.20
N GLU A 328 -0.89 -0.25 -34.22
CA GLU A 328 0.43 0.01 -33.64
C GLU A 328 0.44 -0.22 -32.12
N ALA A 329 -0.61 0.25 -31.42
CA ALA A 329 -0.75 0.03 -29.99
C ALA A 329 -0.84 -1.47 -29.66
N LEU A 330 -1.66 -2.25 -30.40
CA LEU A 330 -1.76 -3.69 -30.19
C LEU A 330 -0.45 -4.43 -30.48
N TYR A 331 0.30 -4.01 -31.50
CA TYR A 331 1.63 -4.54 -31.79
C TYR A 331 2.56 -4.38 -30.59
N TRP A 332 2.62 -3.18 -30.01
CA TRP A 332 3.48 -2.92 -28.85
C TRP A 332 3.00 -3.60 -27.58
N ILE A 333 1.69 -3.72 -27.37
CA ILE A 333 1.13 -4.50 -26.26
C ILE A 333 1.57 -5.96 -26.36
N GLU A 334 1.50 -6.58 -27.54
CA GLU A 334 1.99 -7.94 -27.73
C GLU A 334 3.48 -8.04 -27.35
N LYS A 335 4.30 -7.16 -27.92
CA LYS A 335 5.75 -7.13 -27.69
C LYS A 335 6.13 -6.95 -26.23
N CYS A 336 5.37 -6.15 -25.48
CA CYS A 336 5.70 -5.84 -24.08
C CYS A 336 5.14 -6.87 -23.10
N PHE A 337 3.96 -7.47 -23.35
CA PHE A 337 3.30 -8.30 -22.35
C PHE A 337 3.36 -9.80 -22.63
N CYS A 338 3.60 -10.20 -23.88
CA CYS A 338 3.52 -11.59 -24.34
C CYS A 338 4.90 -12.23 -24.57
N HIS A 339 5.97 -11.54 -24.22
CA HIS A 339 7.35 -12.01 -24.36
C HIS A 339 8.15 -11.72 -23.09
N GLU A 340 9.21 -12.50 -22.86
CA GLU A 340 10.13 -12.28 -21.74
C GLU A 340 10.99 -11.04 -21.99
N HIS A 341 11.21 -10.25 -20.94
CA HIS A 341 11.99 -9.00 -20.99
C HIS A 341 12.53 -8.64 -19.60
N GLU A 342 13.46 -7.69 -19.53
CA GLU A 342 14.18 -7.30 -18.30
C GLU A 342 13.22 -6.90 -17.16
N GLY A 343 12.18 -6.13 -17.49
CA GLY A 343 11.16 -5.70 -16.52
C GLY A 343 10.51 -6.86 -15.73
N LEU A 344 10.29 -8.03 -16.35
CA LEU A 344 9.74 -9.21 -15.67
C LEU A 344 10.73 -9.80 -14.66
N HIS A 345 12.00 -9.88 -15.00
CA HIS A 345 13.05 -10.34 -14.08
C HIS A 345 13.24 -9.38 -12.91
N LEU A 346 13.20 -8.07 -13.18
CA LEU A 346 13.25 -7.07 -12.12
C LEU A 346 12.05 -7.19 -11.18
N ASN A 347 10.85 -7.36 -11.73
CA ASN A 347 9.64 -7.53 -10.92
C ASN A 347 9.68 -8.82 -10.08
N LEU A 348 10.22 -9.92 -10.62
CA LEU A 348 10.45 -11.16 -9.86
C LEU A 348 11.40 -10.93 -8.67
N LYS A 349 12.48 -10.16 -8.84
CA LYS A 349 13.38 -9.80 -7.73
C LYS A 349 12.66 -9.01 -6.63
N TYR A 350 11.77 -8.08 -7.01
CA TYR A 350 10.94 -7.35 -6.05
C TYR A 350 9.93 -8.27 -5.34
N HIS A 351 9.37 -9.24 -6.06
CA HIS A 351 8.50 -10.27 -5.51
C HIS A 351 9.22 -11.11 -4.44
N ASP A 352 10.39 -11.65 -4.76
CA ASP A 352 11.18 -12.49 -3.85
C ASP A 352 11.53 -11.76 -2.54
N ARG A 353 11.89 -10.47 -2.66
CA ARG A 353 12.14 -9.61 -1.50
C ARG A 353 10.89 -9.48 -0.64
N LEU A 354 9.75 -9.15 -1.25
CA LEU A 354 8.48 -9.01 -0.52
C LEU A 354 8.06 -10.33 0.13
N LEU A 355 8.17 -11.44 -0.59
CA LEU A 355 7.85 -12.77 -0.09
C LEU A 355 8.66 -13.09 1.17
N SER A 356 9.98 -12.85 1.14
CA SER A 356 10.85 -13.05 2.29
C SER A 356 10.42 -12.22 3.51
N ASP A 357 10.09 -10.95 3.29
CA ASP A 357 9.70 -10.06 4.38
C ASP A 357 8.31 -10.41 4.95
N LEU A 358 7.35 -10.80 4.11
CA LEU A 358 6.03 -11.24 4.54
C LEU A 358 6.11 -12.57 5.30
N CYS A 359 6.88 -13.56 4.84
CA CYS A 359 7.09 -14.81 5.57
C CYS A 359 7.65 -14.55 6.99
N LYS A 360 8.67 -13.68 7.13
CA LYS A 360 9.22 -13.30 8.45
C LYS A 360 8.18 -12.63 9.35
N PHE A 361 7.26 -11.87 8.78
CA PHE A 361 6.19 -11.21 9.53
C PHE A 361 5.13 -12.23 10.00
N PHE A 362 4.63 -13.06 9.09
CA PHE A 362 3.56 -14.01 9.38
C PHE A 362 4.02 -15.22 10.22
N ASP A 363 5.31 -15.55 10.23
CA ASP A 363 5.90 -16.56 11.12
C ASP A 363 5.67 -16.24 12.62
N LYS A 364 5.56 -14.95 12.95
CA LYS A 364 5.33 -14.47 14.33
C LYS A 364 3.87 -14.54 14.78
N LEU A 365 2.94 -14.88 13.87
CA LEU A 365 1.50 -14.92 14.14
C LEU A 365 1.05 -16.37 14.38
N ASP A 366 0.73 -16.68 15.62
CA ASP A 366 0.43 -18.05 16.09
C ASP A 366 -0.92 -18.61 15.64
N TYR A 367 -1.81 -17.77 15.10
CA TYR A 367 -3.13 -18.15 14.61
C TYR A 367 -3.19 -18.44 13.10
N THR A 368 -2.09 -18.24 12.38
CA THR A 368 -2.06 -18.34 10.91
C THR A 368 -2.05 -19.80 10.42
N TRP A 369 -2.78 -20.07 9.33
CA TRP A 369 -2.68 -21.32 8.58
C TRP A 369 -1.29 -21.44 7.93
N PRO A 370 -0.76 -22.67 7.76
CA PRO A 370 0.54 -22.86 7.11
C PRO A 370 0.64 -22.20 5.73
N ILE A 371 -0.45 -22.25 4.94
CA ILE A 371 -0.50 -21.63 3.61
C ILE A 371 -0.34 -20.09 3.65
N ASN A 372 -0.78 -19.45 4.74
CA ASN A 372 -0.64 -18.02 4.96
C ASN A 372 0.71 -17.67 5.59
N ARG A 373 1.16 -18.48 6.57
CA ARG A 373 2.46 -18.29 7.23
C ARG A 373 3.62 -18.32 6.24
N GLU A 374 3.56 -19.25 5.31
CA GLU A 374 4.59 -19.47 4.29
C GLU A 374 4.29 -18.71 2.97
N MET A 375 3.21 -17.92 2.93
CA MET A 375 2.78 -17.15 1.76
C MET A 375 2.76 -17.99 0.46
N ARG A 376 2.29 -19.25 0.55
CA ARG A 376 2.46 -20.24 -0.53
C ARG A 376 1.73 -19.87 -1.82
N VAL A 377 0.58 -19.19 -1.71
CA VAL A 377 -0.17 -18.75 -2.90
C VAL A 377 0.56 -17.63 -3.62
N MET A 378 1.14 -16.68 -2.88
CA MET A 378 2.02 -15.65 -3.46
C MET A 378 3.24 -16.29 -4.13
N ALA A 379 3.87 -17.27 -3.48
CA ALA A 379 5.04 -17.97 -4.00
C ALA A 379 4.75 -18.73 -5.31
N ASP A 380 3.62 -19.43 -5.41
CA ASP A 380 3.23 -20.14 -6.65
C ASP A 380 2.99 -19.19 -7.84
N GLY A 381 2.59 -17.94 -7.55
CA GLY A 381 2.36 -16.90 -8.55
C GLY A 381 3.63 -16.32 -9.19
N ALA A 382 4.80 -16.55 -8.59
CA ALA A 382 6.08 -15.98 -9.01
C ALA A 382 6.69 -16.69 -10.23
N SER A 383 6.02 -16.62 -11.39
CA SER A 383 6.49 -17.29 -12.60
C SER A 383 6.34 -16.43 -13.84
N ILE A 384 7.48 -16.08 -14.44
CA ILE A 384 7.57 -15.35 -15.71
C ILE A 384 6.81 -16.11 -16.82
N ASN A 385 7.01 -17.43 -16.92
CA ASN A 385 6.33 -18.27 -17.91
C ASN A 385 4.80 -18.27 -17.71
N LYS A 386 4.30 -18.41 -16.47
CA LYS A 386 2.85 -18.35 -16.20
C LYS A 386 2.30 -16.97 -16.54
N THR A 387 3.01 -15.88 -16.20
CA THR A 387 2.62 -14.50 -16.53
C THR A 387 2.52 -14.30 -18.03
N ILE A 388 3.55 -14.68 -18.80
CA ILE A 388 3.54 -14.56 -20.27
C ILE A 388 2.38 -15.34 -20.87
N GLN A 389 2.19 -16.62 -20.48
CA GLN A 389 1.08 -17.43 -21.00
C GLN A 389 -0.29 -16.82 -20.70
N SER A 390 -0.49 -16.31 -19.48
CA SER A 390 -1.72 -15.63 -19.09
C SER A 390 -1.94 -14.36 -19.90
N ASN A 391 -0.90 -13.56 -20.09
CA ASN A 391 -0.93 -12.32 -20.87
C ASN A 391 -1.21 -12.58 -22.34
N THR A 392 -0.55 -13.57 -22.96
CA THR A 392 -0.81 -13.98 -24.35
C THR A 392 -2.25 -14.42 -24.55
N LYS A 393 -2.78 -15.26 -23.64
CA LYS A 393 -4.18 -15.70 -23.70
C LYS A 393 -5.16 -14.54 -23.58
N PHE A 394 -4.88 -13.57 -22.71
CA PHE A 394 -5.71 -12.38 -22.56
C PHE A 394 -5.59 -11.45 -23.77
N PHE A 395 -4.37 -11.19 -24.26
CA PHE A 395 -4.09 -10.36 -25.42
C PHE A 395 -4.89 -10.81 -26.64
N HIS A 396 -4.94 -12.11 -26.96
CA HIS A 396 -5.73 -12.61 -28.07
C HIS A 396 -7.24 -12.31 -27.94
N LYS A 397 -7.78 -12.34 -26.72
CA LYS A 397 -9.18 -11.96 -26.48
C LYS A 397 -9.37 -10.44 -26.59
N PHE A 398 -8.43 -9.70 -26.01
CA PHE A 398 -8.45 -8.25 -25.97
C PHE A 398 -8.35 -7.66 -27.38
N SER A 399 -7.34 -8.05 -28.16
CA SER A 399 -7.12 -7.59 -29.54
C SER A 399 -8.33 -7.85 -30.43
N ARG A 400 -8.91 -9.05 -30.36
CA ARG A 400 -10.17 -9.37 -31.06
C ARG A 400 -11.29 -8.41 -30.69
N SER A 401 -11.47 -8.11 -29.40
CA SER A 401 -12.55 -7.20 -28.97
C SER A 401 -12.37 -5.76 -29.46
N ILE A 402 -11.12 -5.30 -29.61
CA ILE A 402 -10.81 -4.01 -30.23
C ILE A 402 -11.14 -4.02 -31.73
N PHE A 403 -10.76 -5.06 -32.48
CA PHE A 403 -11.07 -5.17 -33.91
C PHE A 403 -12.58 -5.13 -34.20
N TYR A 404 -13.41 -5.75 -33.35
CA TYR A 404 -14.87 -5.71 -33.51
C TYR A 404 -15.50 -4.36 -33.16
N LYS A 405 -14.86 -3.54 -32.32
CA LYS A 405 -15.34 -2.17 -32.01
C LYS A 405 -14.95 -1.13 -33.07
N SER A 406 -13.93 -1.42 -33.87
CA SER A 406 -13.46 -0.57 -34.97
C SER A 406 -14.20 -0.79 -36.29
N ARG A 407 -15.15 -1.73 -36.33
CA ARG A 407 -16.11 -1.94 -37.41
C ARG A 407 -17.46 -1.40 -36.95
#